data_AF-A0A9P6H7G8-F1
#
_entry.id   AF-A0A9P6H7G8-F1
#
_cell.length_a   1.000
_cell.length_b   1.000
_cell.length_c   1.000
_cell.angle_alpha   90.00
_cell.angle_beta   90.00
_cell.angle_gamma   90.00
#
_symmetry.space_group_name_H-M   'P 1'
#
loop_
_entity.id
_entity.type
_entity.pdbx_description
1 polymer ?
#
loop_
_entity_poly.entity_id
_entity_poly.type
_entity_poly.pdbx_seq_one_letter_code
_entity_poly.pdbx_strand_id
1 'polypeptide(L)'
;MDLVSKCSGTLETLCLKYQTSSITREPPPLDLSGATKLKCIKFEWRNWNIQWITRTLQTAQFETLRNITVSFHEKALQIITVCLHDMSLVRIEQTFRLWHELDHLLVQLSISHSILPRILYRADSEKVVPVLFPELTKKGFSVMEGEAA
;
A
#
# COMPACT_ATOMS: atom_id res chain seq x y z
N MET A 1 7.15 -14.30 14.59
CA MET A 1 7.16 -12.88 14.17
C MET A 1 7.87 -12.92 12.85
N ASP A 2 7.12 -13.16 11.79
CA ASP A 2 7.68 -13.62 10.52
C ASP A 2 7.58 -12.48 9.52
N LEU A 3 8.47 -11.51 9.71
CA LEU A 3 8.79 -10.51 8.70
C LEU A 3 9.69 -11.23 7.69
N VAL A 4 9.08 -11.96 6.76
CA VAL A 4 9.82 -12.76 5.79
C VAL A 4 10.38 -11.84 4.71
N SER A 5 11.72 -11.73 4.75
CA SER A 5 12.62 -11.49 3.63
C SER A 5 12.78 -10.04 3.14
N LYS A 6 13.97 -9.48 3.43
CA LYS A 6 14.72 -8.65 2.48
C LYS A 6 14.99 -9.49 1.22
N CYS A 7 14.10 -9.44 0.24
CA CYS A 7 14.46 -9.93 -1.09
C CYS A 7 15.40 -8.90 -1.74
N SER A 8 16.59 -9.39 -2.09
CA SER A 8 17.65 -8.75 -2.88
C SER A 8 17.23 -7.46 -3.60
N GLY A 9 17.76 -6.36 -3.14
CA GLY A 9 17.82 -5.10 -3.87
C GLY A 9 19.11 -4.43 -3.43
N THR A 10 19.82 -3.80 -4.36
CA THR A 10 20.86 -2.81 -4.04
C THR A 10 20.34 -1.84 -2.96
N LEU A 11 21.22 -1.06 -2.30
CA LEU A 11 20.88 -0.03 -1.28
C LEU A 11 19.75 0.96 -1.67
N GLU A 12 19.23 0.85 -2.89
CA GLU A 12 18.29 1.72 -3.57
C GLU A 12 16.87 1.13 -3.68
N THR A 13 16.63 -0.15 -3.39
CA THR A 13 15.29 -0.77 -3.46
C THR A 13 14.94 -1.56 -2.21
N LEU A 14 13.77 -1.28 -1.62
CA LEU A 14 13.23 -1.99 -0.46
C LEU A 14 11.89 -2.64 -0.81
N CYS A 15 11.77 -3.95 -0.59
CA CYS A 15 10.50 -4.67 -0.69
C CYS A 15 10.04 -5.09 0.71
N LEU A 16 8.83 -4.69 1.09
CA LEU A 16 8.18 -5.00 2.36
C LEU A 16 6.98 -5.89 2.07
N LYS A 17 7.14 -7.19 2.34
CA LYS A 17 6.07 -8.18 2.20
C LYS A 17 5.47 -8.48 3.56
N TYR A 18 4.16 -8.28 3.69
CA TYR A 18 3.41 -8.67 4.88
C TYR A 18 2.47 -9.84 4.58
N GLN A 19 2.78 -10.98 5.19
CA GLN A 19 2.00 -12.21 5.08
C GLN A 19 1.71 -12.72 6.49
N THR A 20 0.46 -12.56 6.94
CA THR A 20 -0.04 -13.12 8.19
C THR A 20 -1.20 -14.06 7.89
N SER A 21 -1.26 -15.19 8.60
CA SER A 21 -2.43 -16.07 8.63
C SER A 21 -3.51 -15.56 9.59
N SER A 22 -3.18 -14.57 10.43
CA SER A 22 -4.08 -13.96 11.40
C SER A 22 -4.47 -12.55 10.97
N ILE A 23 -5.77 -12.31 10.84
CA ILE A 23 -6.37 -11.03 10.43
C ILE A 23 -6.08 -9.91 11.44
N THR A 24 -5.73 -10.24 12.69
CA THR A 24 -5.74 -9.30 13.83
C THR A 24 -4.38 -8.71 14.22
N ARG A 25 -3.28 -9.16 13.62
CA ARG A 25 -1.97 -8.55 13.87
C ARG A 25 -1.61 -7.63 12.73
N GLU A 26 -1.34 -6.38 13.06
CA GLU A 26 -0.71 -5.41 12.16
C GLU A 26 0.81 -5.58 12.26
N PRO A 27 1.57 -5.43 11.16
CA PRO A 27 3.00 -5.23 11.29
C PRO A 27 3.25 -3.86 11.94
N PRO A 28 4.26 -3.74 12.81
CA PRO A 28 4.68 -2.42 13.26
C PRO A 28 5.14 -1.59 12.05
N PRO A 29 4.92 -0.27 12.06
CA PRO A 29 5.46 0.60 11.02
C PRO A 29 6.99 0.50 11.00
N LEU A 30 7.58 0.55 9.81
CA LEU A 30 9.02 0.57 9.65
C LEU A 30 9.51 2.02 9.62
N ASP A 31 10.51 2.34 10.45
CA ASP A 31 11.17 3.64 10.41
C ASP A 31 12.15 3.70 9.22
N LEU A 32 11.86 4.60 8.28
CA LEU A 32 12.64 4.85 7.08
C LEU A 32 13.50 6.11 7.16
N SER A 33 13.60 6.74 8.34
CA SER A 33 14.37 7.98 8.53
C SER A 33 15.86 7.84 8.17
N GLY A 34 16.44 6.64 8.37
CA GLY A 34 17.81 6.33 7.99
C GLY A 34 18.01 5.87 6.55
N ALA A 35 16.94 5.69 5.76
CA ALA A 35 16.99 5.10 4.42
C ALA A 35 17.29 6.13 3.32
N THR A 36 18.34 6.95 3.49
CA THR A 36 18.65 8.12 2.65
C THR A 36 18.99 7.83 1.19
N LYS A 37 19.33 6.58 0.86
CA LYS A 37 19.66 6.14 -0.51
C LYS A 37 18.51 5.42 -1.22
N LEU A 38 17.37 5.30 -0.58
CA LEU A 38 16.24 4.52 -1.07
C LEU A 38 15.59 5.21 -2.29
N LYS A 39 15.68 4.58 -3.46
CA LYS A 39 15.05 5.07 -4.70
C LYS A 39 13.68 4.44 -4.98
N CYS A 40 13.45 3.22 -4.50
CA CYS A 40 12.22 2.49 -4.74
C CYS A 40 11.76 1.76 -3.49
N ILE A 41 10.48 1.84 -3.17
CA ILE A 41 9.84 1.02 -2.14
C ILE A 41 8.65 0.27 -2.73
N LYS A 42 8.57 -1.02 -2.42
CA LYS A 42 7.44 -1.88 -2.77
C LYS A 42 6.80 -2.43 -1.50
N PHE A 43 5.49 -2.25 -1.37
CA PHE A 43 4.67 -2.85 -0.33
C PHE A 43 3.86 -3.97 -0.97
N GLU A 44 4.02 -5.20 -0.48
CA GLU A 44 3.21 -6.35 -0.87
C GLU A 44 2.39 -6.79 0.34
N TRP A 45 1.06 -6.75 0.21
CA TRP A 45 0.19 -7.10 1.34
C TRP A 45 -1.00 -7.99 0.93
N ARG A 46 -1.50 -8.74 1.92
CA ARG A 46 -2.59 -9.72 1.75
C ARG A 46 -3.70 -9.59 2.81
N ASN A 47 -3.91 -8.39 3.37
CA ASN A 47 -4.90 -8.13 4.42
C ASN A 47 -5.53 -6.72 4.25
N TRP A 48 -6.67 -6.42 4.85
CA TRP A 48 -7.41 -5.16 4.64
C TRP A 48 -6.82 -3.95 5.38
N ASN A 49 -5.98 -4.17 6.39
CA ASN A 49 -5.39 -3.09 7.18
C ASN A 49 -4.05 -2.61 6.61
N ILE A 50 -4.07 -1.39 6.07
CA ILE A 50 -2.93 -0.75 5.41
C ILE A 50 -2.27 0.35 6.24
N GLN A 51 -2.69 0.57 7.48
CA GLN A 51 -2.24 1.72 8.29
C GLN A 51 -0.72 1.75 8.47
N TRP A 52 -0.09 0.58 8.54
CA TRP A 52 1.35 0.45 8.64
C TRP A 52 2.10 1.01 7.42
N ILE A 53 1.51 0.97 6.22
CA ILE A 53 2.09 1.54 4.99
C ILE A 53 2.14 3.06 5.13
N THR A 54 1.01 3.68 5.49
CA THR A 54 0.89 5.13 5.69
C THR A 54 1.90 5.61 6.74
N ARG A 55 1.97 4.94 7.89
CA ARG A 55 2.94 5.28 8.95
C ARG A 55 4.39 5.08 8.52
N THR A 56 4.69 4.01 7.79
CA THR A 56 6.04 3.76 7.25
C THR A 56 6.46 4.88 6.30
N LEU A 57 5.59 5.26 5.36
CA LEU A 57 5.84 6.35 4.42
C LEU A 57 6.05 7.69 5.14
N GLN A 58 5.28 7.99 6.18
CA GLN A 58 5.44 9.23 6.95
C GLN A 58 6.80 9.38 7.63
N THR A 59 7.54 8.28 7.86
CA THR A 59 8.89 8.32 8.43
C THR A 59 10.01 8.41 7.38
N ALA A 60 9.67 8.25 6.10
CA ALA A 60 10.66 8.21 5.03
C ALA A 60 11.21 9.60 4.72
N GLN A 61 12.50 9.65 4.39
CA GLN A 61 13.08 10.81 3.71
C GLN A 61 12.90 10.66 2.20
N PHE A 62 12.35 11.68 1.56
CA PHE A 62 11.91 11.61 0.16
C PHE A 62 12.90 12.18 -0.86
N GLU A 63 14.11 12.57 -0.44
CA GLU A 63 15.10 13.22 -1.32
C GLU A 63 15.49 12.34 -2.51
N THR A 64 15.69 11.04 -2.26
CA THR A 64 16.14 10.07 -3.26
C THR A 64 15.04 9.13 -3.75
N LEU A 65 13.91 9.07 -3.03
CA LEU A 65 12.80 8.20 -3.36
C LEU A 65 12.14 8.67 -4.67
N ARG A 66 12.02 7.76 -5.63
CA ARG A 66 11.42 8.02 -6.95
C ARG A 66 10.18 7.18 -7.20
N ASN A 67 10.09 5.99 -6.63
CA ASN A 67 8.98 5.07 -6.90
C ASN A 67 8.42 4.49 -5.61
N ILE A 68 7.09 4.49 -5.51
CA ILE A 68 6.35 3.78 -4.48
C ILE A 68 5.42 2.80 -5.19
N THR A 69 5.56 1.52 -4.93
CA THR A 69 4.66 0.48 -5.47
C THR A 69 3.87 -0.14 -4.34
N VAL A 70 2.55 -0.19 -4.50
CA VAL A 70 1.59 -0.65 -3.50
C VAL A 70 0.83 -1.81 -4.17
N SER A 71 1.17 -3.04 -3.77
CA SER A 71 0.69 -4.30 -4.39
C SER A 71 -0.22 -5.05 -3.43
N PHE A 72 -1.41 -5.43 -3.90
CA PHE A 72 -2.34 -6.24 -3.11
C PHE A 72 -2.84 -7.47 -3.82
N HIS A 73 -2.83 -8.56 -3.07
CA HIS A 73 -3.07 -9.90 -3.59
C HIS A 73 -4.41 -10.49 -3.13
N GLU A 74 -5.01 -9.94 -2.08
CA GLU A 74 -6.37 -10.36 -1.74
C GLU A 74 -7.31 -9.96 -2.86
N LYS A 75 -8.33 -10.79 -3.08
CA LYS A 75 -9.50 -10.36 -3.85
C LYS A 75 -9.97 -9.10 -3.15
N ALA A 76 -9.71 -7.89 -3.66
CA ALA A 76 -10.20 -6.68 -2.98
C ALA A 76 -11.74 -6.69 -2.90
N LEU A 77 -12.37 -7.48 -3.76
CA LEU A 77 -13.75 -7.92 -3.64
C LEU A 77 -14.05 -8.64 -2.32
N GLN A 78 -13.20 -9.53 -1.80
CA GLN A 78 -13.36 -10.10 -0.45
C GLN A 78 -13.17 -9.05 0.63
N ILE A 79 -12.30 -8.05 0.49
CA ILE A 79 -12.22 -6.94 1.44
C ILE A 79 -13.56 -6.22 1.51
N ILE A 80 -14.15 -5.86 0.37
CA ILE A 80 -15.48 -5.24 0.31
C ILE A 80 -16.57 -6.20 0.80
N THR A 81 -16.53 -7.47 0.40
CA THR A 81 -17.58 -8.46 0.71
C THR A 81 -17.54 -8.88 2.18
N VAL A 82 -16.37 -9.10 2.77
CA VAL A 82 -16.20 -9.35 4.22
C VAL A 82 -16.54 -8.10 5.03
N CYS A 83 -16.12 -6.91 4.58
CA CYS A 83 -16.55 -5.66 5.20
C CYS A 83 -18.08 -5.55 5.23
N LEU A 84 -18.76 -5.83 4.11
CA LEU A 84 -20.21 -5.73 3.99
C LEU A 84 -20.99 -6.84 4.72
N HIS A 85 -20.43 -8.04 4.89
CA HIS A 85 -21.13 -9.19 5.47
C HIS A 85 -20.79 -9.49 6.93
N ASP A 86 -19.59 -9.15 7.42
CA ASP A 86 -19.05 -9.68 8.69
C ASP A 86 -18.55 -8.59 9.65
N MET A 87 -18.52 -7.32 9.20
CA MET A 87 -18.06 -6.19 10.01
C MET A 87 -19.17 -5.17 10.28
N SER A 88 -19.13 -4.54 11.45
CA SER A 88 -19.99 -3.39 11.72
C SER A 88 -19.67 -2.25 10.74
N LEU A 89 -20.69 -1.49 10.34
CA LEU A 89 -20.54 -0.32 9.44
C LEU A 89 -19.38 0.60 9.85
N VAL A 90 -19.18 0.77 11.16
CA VAL A 90 -18.07 1.54 11.75
C VAL A 90 -16.69 1.04 11.30
N ARG A 91 -16.46 -0.28 11.25
CA ARG A 91 -15.18 -0.85 10.80
C ARG A 91 -14.99 -0.72 9.29
N ILE A 92 -16.07 -0.77 8.52
CA ILE A 92 -16.04 -0.54 7.08
C ILE A 92 -15.59 0.89 6.80
N GLU A 93 -16.23 1.87 7.43
CA GLU A 93 -15.87 3.28 7.30
C GLU A 93 -14.42 3.56 7.72
N GLN A 94 -13.98 2.97 8.84
CA GLN A 94 -12.58 3.07 9.28
C GLN A 94 -11.62 2.49 8.24
N THR A 95 -11.95 1.35 7.65
CA THR A 95 -11.13 0.73 6.60
C THR A 95 -11.01 1.67 5.42
N PHE A 96 -12.14 2.14 4.83
CA PHE A 96 -12.12 3.09 3.71
C PHE A 96 -11.35 4.38 4.03
N ARG A 97 -11.49 4.90 5.26
CA ARG A 97 -10.73 6.07 5.70
C ARG A 97 -9.22 5.83 5.60
N LEU A 98 -8.72 4.67 6.05
CA LEU A 98 -7.30 4.35 5.95
C LEU A 98 -6.82 4.30 4.49
N TRP A 99 -7.63 3.74 3.57
CA TRP A 99 -7.34 3.73 2.13
C TRP A 99 -7.25 5.12 1.55
N HIS A 100 -8.22 5.98 1.88
CA HIS A 100 -8.22 7.37 1.42
C HIS A 100 -7.05 8.17 2.03
N GLU A 101 -6.67 7.92 3.28
CA GLU A 101 -5.45 8.50 3.87
C GLU A 101 -4.19 8.12 3.08
N LEU A 102 -4.05 6.84 2.68
CA LEU A 102 -2.93 6.42 1.84
C LEU A 102 -3.00 7.04 0.43
N ASP A 103 -4.17 7.09 -0.19
CA ASP A 103 -4.40 7.71 -1.51
C ASP A 103 -3.97 9.18 -1.52
N HIS A 104 -4.45 9.97 -0.55
CA HIS A 104 -4.05 11.36 -0.37
C HIS A 104 -2.54 11.51 -0.17
N LEU A 105 -1.93 10.67 0.68
CA LEU A 105 -0.50 10.71 0.92
C LEU A 105 0.30 10.44 -0.35
N LEU A 106 -0.06 9.41 -1.11
CA LEU A 106 0.61 9.05 -2.37
C LEU A 106 0.51 10.18 -3.40
N VAL A 107 -0.66 10.83 -3.49
CA VAL A 107 -0.84 12.00 -4.36
C VAL A 107 0.01 13.17 -3.88
N GLN A 108 0.04 13.49 -2.59
CA GLN A 108 0.89 14.56 -2.06
C GLN A 108 2.37 14.30 -2.35
N LEU A 109 2.85 13.08 -2.12
CA LEU A 109 4.22 12.68 -2.41
C LEU A 109 4.56 12.82 -3.91
N SER A 110 3.61 12.51 -4.79
CA SER A 110 3.81 12.69 -6.22
C SER A 110 3.98 14.15 -6.64
N ILE A 111 3.22 15.05 -6.02
CA ILE A 111 3.25 16.50 -6.32
C ILE A 111 4.50 17.13 -5.70
N SER A 112 4.77 16.86 -4.42
CA SER A 112 5.81 17.54 -3.66
C SER A 112 7.22 17.02 -3.94
N HIS A 113 7.37 15.74 -4.30
CA HIS A 113 8.67 15.08 -4.40
C HIS A 113 8.92 14.38 -5.74
N SER A 114 8.04 14.56 -6.74
CA SER A 114 8.12 13.87 -8.04
C SER A 114 8.22 12.35 -7.91
N ILE A 115 7.59 11.78 -6.88
CA ILE A 115 7.50 10.34 -6.67
C ILE A 115 6.42 9.77 -7.59
N LEU A 116 6.69 8.63 -8.22
CA LEU A 116 5.75 7.92 -9.05
C LEU A 116 5.06 6.81 -8.24
N PRO A 117 3.81 7.01 -7.77
CA PRO A 117 3.03 5.96 -7.15
C PRO A 117 2.54 4.97 -8.21
N ARG A 118 2.59 3.68 -7.89
CA ARG A 118 2.07 2.58 -8.71
C ARG A 118 1.21 1.66 -7.86
N ILE A 119 0.00 1.39 -8.32
CA ILE A 119 -0.91 0.45 -7.67
C ILE A 119 -0.94 -0.83 -8.52
N LEU A 120 -0.55 -1.96 -7.92
CA LEU A 120 -0.61 -3.28 -8.54
C LEU A 120 -1.69 -4.12 -7.86
N TYR A 121 -2.56 -4.70 -8.68
CA TYR A 121 -3.74 -5.44 -8.22
C TYR A 121 -4.05 -6.59 -9.18
N ARG A 122 -4.83 -7.56 -8.69
CA ARG A 122 -5.37 -8.66 -9.51
C ARG A 122 -6.54 -8.17 -10.36
N ALA A 123 -6.72 -8.73 -11.56
CA ALA A 123 -7.77 -8.34 -12.51
C ALA A 123 -9.18 -8.24 -11.89
N ASP A 124 -9.52 -9.15 -10.97
CA ASP A 124 -10.81 -9.16 -10.28
C ASP A 124 -11.07 -7.93 -9.40
N SER A 125 -10.04 -7.13 -9.13
CA SER A 125 -10.08 -5.96 -8.26
C SER A 125 -10.15 -4.63 -9.01
N GLU A 126 -10.18 -4.64 -10.36
CA GLU A 126 -10.21 -3.43 -11.20
C GLU A 126 -11.31 -2.45 -10.81
N LYS A 127 -12.53 -2.96 -10.57
CA LYS A 127 -13.69 -2.13 -10.19
C LYS A 127 -13.57 -1.51 -8.80
N VAL A 128 -12.70 -2.06 -7.95
CA VAL A 128 -12.53 -1.64 -6.56
C VAL A 128 -11.44 -0.58 -6.42
N VAL A 129 -10.44 -0.57 -7.30
CA VAL A 129 -9.34 0.40 -7.24
C VAL A 129 -9.82 1.85 -7.25
N PRO A 130 -10.76 2.28 -8.11
CA PRO A 130 -11.27 3.64 -8.10
C PRO A 130 -11.96 4.05 -6.79
N VAL A 131 -12.45 3.08 -6.00
CA VAL A 131 -13.10 3.33 -4.71
C VAL A 131 -12.08 3.47 -3.59
N LEU A 132 -11.02 2.65 -3.62
CA LEU A 132 -9.94 2.67 -2.63
C LEU A 132 -8.94 3.81 -2.87
N PHE A 133 -8.67 4.12 -4.14
CA PHE A 133 -7.69 5.12 -4.58
C PHE A 133 -8.31 6.14 -5.55
N PRO A 134 -9.35 6.88 -5.12
CA PRO A 134 -10.09 7.78 -6.00
C PRO A 134 -9.23 8.91 -6.58
N GLU A 135 -8.31 9.48 -5.83
CA GLU A 135 -7.46 10.59 -6.29
C GLU A 135 -6.37 10.12 -7.24
N LEU A 136 -5.69 9.02 -6.92
CA LEU A 136 -4.70 8.44 -7.85
C LEU A 136 -5.36 8.06 -9.18
N THR A 137 -6.57 7.50 -9.13
CA THR A 137 -7.34 7.15 -10.32
C THR A 137 -7.71 8.38 -11.14
N LYS A 138 -8.23 9.45 -10.50
CA LYS A 138 -8.57 10.71 -11.18
C LYS A 138 -7.37 11.36 -11.87
N LYS A 139 -6.16 11.20 -11.31
CA LYS A 139 -4.92 11.77 -11.86
C LYS A 139 -4.24 10.90 -12.91
N GLY A 140 -4.78 9.72 -13.22
CA GLY A 140 -4.24 8.83 -14.24
C GLY A 140 -2.89 8.22 -13.86
N PHE A 141 -2.59 8.07 -12.57
CA PHE A 141 -1.39 7.35 -12.15
C PHE A 141 -1.46 5.88 -12.59
N SER A 142 -0.29 5.23 -12.73
CA SER A 142 -0.19 3.87 -13.24
C SER A 142 -0.84 2.87 -12.29
N VAL A 143 -2.12 2.61 -12.54
CA VAL A 143 -2.93 1.55 -11.96
C VAL A 143 -2.87 0.41 -12.97
N MET A 144 -1.95 -0.53 -12.76
CA MET A 144 -1.69 -1.61 -13.73
C MET A 144 -2.08 -2.97 -13.14
N GLU A 145 -2.71 -3.80 -13.98
CA GLU A 145 -2.82 -5.22 -13.72
C GLU A 145 -1.40 -5.81 -13.66
N GLY A 146 -1.10 -6.56 -12.61
CA GLY A 146 0.19 -7.22 -12.47
C GLY A 146 0.05 -8.48 -11.62
N GLU A 147 0.79 -9.53 -11.99
CA GLU A 147 0.94 -10.71 -11.15
C GLU A 147 1.60 -10.29 -9.84
N ALA A 148 0.77 -10.10 -8.83
CA ALA A 148 1.19 -9.98 -7.46
C ALA A 148 1.74 -11.37 -7.06
N ALA A 149 3.07 -11.54 -7.18
CA ALA A 149 3.81 -12.79 -6.90
C ALA A 149 3.83 -13.19 -5.41
#